data_AF-A0A7S3NWZ2-F1
#
_entry.id   AF-A0A7S3NWZ2-F1
#
_cell.length_a   1.000
_cell.length_b   1.000
_cell.length_c   1.000
_cell.angle_alpha   90.00
_cell.angle_beta   90.00
_cell.angle_gamma   90.00
#
_symmetry.space_group_name_H-M   'P 1'
#
loop_
_entity.id
_entity.type
_entity.pdbx_description
1 polymer ?
#
loop_
_entity_poly.entity_id
_entity_poly.type
_entity_poly.pdbx_seq_one_letter_code
_entity_poly.pdbx_strand_id
1 'polypeptide(L)'
;FAKENFPDDKWNIEWDHLVAFGHSFGGISAVEMCQKFPENFKICIALDPYYMPRYKEIEGEQSYCVKQPLLLLNSEFFYKDKSGPVAITEFDGIKCGDKLFKDSKTASGGEQNHNITIKGTGHSDMCDERLYYYNVFKKFGHCVGENTYEVFIGAVLAYMGETGSLP
;
A
#
# COMPACT_ATOMS: atom_id res chain seq x y z
N PHE A 1 18.04 -10.40 -11.64
CA PHE A 1 16.76 -11.00 -12.07
C PHE A 1 16.04 -10.19 -13.13
N ALA A 2 15.39 -9.06 -12.83
CA ALA A 2 14.54 -8.38 -13.83
C ALA A 2 15.33 -7.87 -15.05
N LYS A 3 16.44 -7.14 -14.85
CA LYS A 3 17.31 -6.66 -15.94
C LYS A 3 17.92 -7.77 -16.81
N GLU A 4 18.04 -8.98 -16.28
CA GLU A 4 18.57 -10.14 -17.02
C GLU A 4 17.50 -10.85 -17.86
N ASN A 5 16.20 -10.64 -17.55
CA ASN A 5 15.08 -11.35 -18.18
C ASN A 5 14.21 -10.45 -19.07
N PHE A 6 14.36 -9.12 -18.97
CA PHE A 6 13.66 -8.14 -19.81
C PHE A 6 14.70 -7.34 -20.59
N PRO A 7 14.94 -7.67 -21.88
CA PRO A 7 15.98 -7.00 -22.64
C PRO A 7 15.58 -5.54 -22.93
N ASP A 8 16.50 -4.62 -22.63
CA ASP A 8 16.32 -3.17 -22.73
C ASP A 8 16.00 -2.71 -24.17
N ASP A 9 16.29 -3.53 -25.18
CA ASP A 9 16.06 -3.22 -26.60
C ASP A 9 14.58 -3.21 -26.99
N LYS A 10 13.71 -3.83 -26.18
CA LYS A 10 12.26 -3.90 -26.41
C LYS A 10 11.45 -3.02 -25.48
N TRP A 11 12.00 -2.70 -24.31
CA TRP A 11 11.29 -1.99 -23.26
C TRP A 11 12.20 -0.90 -22.71
N ASN A 12 11.78 0.36 -22.83
CA ASN A 12 12.49 1.48 -22.21
C ASN A 12 12.16 1.50 -20.71
N ILE A 13 12.79 0.59 -19.95
CA ILE A 13 12.57 0.46 -18.50
C ILE A 13 13.60 1.32 -17.77
N GLU A 14 13.11 2.28 -16.99
CA GLU A 14 13.93 3.06 -16.08
C GLU A 14 14.16 2.30 -14.78
N TRP A 15 15.17 1.42 -14.79
CA TRP A 15 15.53 0.56 -13.65
C TRP A 15 15.90 1.33 -12.37
N ASP A 16 16.22 2.62 -12.48
CA ASP A 16 16.55 3.48 -11.34
C ASP A 16 15.32 4.12 -10.68
N HIS A 17 14.11 3.95 -11.25
CA HIS A 17 12.85 4.54 -10.75
C HIS A 17 11.80 3.48 -10.39
N LEU A 18 12.22 2.32 -9.88
CA LEU A 18 11.28 1.25 -9.53
C LEU A 18 10.50 1.54 -8.25
N VAL A 19 9.20 1.30 -8.30
CA VAL A 19 8.26 1.41 -7.17
C VAL A 19 7.73 0.02 -6.80
N ALA A 20 7.79 -0.34 -5.53
CA ALA A 20 7.06 -1.50 -5.02
C ALA A 20 5.67 -1.05 -4.57
N PHE A 21 4.64 -1.65 -5.15
CA PHE A 21 3.25 -1.29 -4.89
C PHE A 21 2.40 -2.54 -4.69
N GLY A 22 1.45 -2.50 -3.76
CA GLY A 22 0.44 -3.53 -3.66
C GLY A 22 -0.69 -3.21 -2.69
N HIS A 23 -1.80 -3.93 -2.85
CA HIS A 23 -3.00 -3.84 -2.01
C HIS A 23 -3.18 -5.10 -1.17
N SER A 24 -3.67 -4.96 0.07
CA SER A 24 -3.96 -6.09 0.96
C SER A 24 -2.72 -6.95 1.20
N PHE A 25 -2.78 -8.26 0.91
CA PHE A 25 -1.60 -9.13 0.93
C PHE A 25 -0.48 -8.64 -0.01
N GLY A 26 -0.82 -8.00 -1.13
CA GLY A 26 0.15 -7.35 -2.01
C GLY A 26 0.86 -6.18 -1.34
N GLY A 27 0.19 -5.45 -0.44
CA GLY A 27 0.78 -4.32 0.28
C GLY A 27 1.89 -4.76 1.22
N ILE A 28 1.67 -5.83 2.00
CA ILE A 28 2.76 -6.38 2.84
C ILE A 28 3.88 -7.02 1.99
N SER A 29 3.52 -7.57 0.83
CA SER A 29 4.49 -8.12 -0.12
C SER A 29 5.40 -7.01 -0.69
N ALA A 30 4.85 -5.83 -0.99
CA ALA A 30 5.63 -4.67 -1.44
C ALA A 30 6.66 -4.24 -0.38
N VAL A 31 6.26 -4.21 0.89
CA VAL A 31 7.16 -3.93 2.02
C VAL A 31 8.29 -4.97 2.08
N GLU A 32 7.96 -6.26 1.99
CA GLU A 32 8.95 -7.34 1.99
C GLU A 32 9.93 -7.25 0.81
N MET A 33 9.45 -6.87 -0.37
CA MET A 33 10.28 -6.65 -1.55
C MET A 33 11.28 -5.51 -1.36
N CYS A 34 10.84 -4.38 -0.80
CA CYS A 34 11.73 -3.25 -0.50
C CYS A 34 12.79 -3.61 0.57
N GLN A 35 12.46 -4.49 1.51
CA GLN A 35 13.42 -4.98 2.51
C GLN A 35 14.46 -5.92 1.91
N LYS A 36 14.03 -6.83 1.02
CA LYS A 36 14.91 -7.84 0.41
C LYS A 36 15.80 -7.27 -0.68
N PHE A 37 15.32 -6.26 -1.41
CA PHE A 37 16.02 -5.65 -2.55
C PHE A 37 16.07 -4.12 -2.41
N PRO A 38 16.70 -3.60 -1.35
CA PRO A 38 16.65 -2.18 -1.03
C PRO A 38 17.30 -1.27 -2.07
N GLU A 39 18.26 -1.79 -2.83
CA GLU A 39 18.93 -1.09 -3.92
C GLU A 39 18.07 -0.93 -5.19
N ASN A 40 17.14 -1.87 -5.41
CA ASN A 40 16.28 -1.90 -6.59
C ASN A 40 15.12 -0.92 -6.48
N PHE A 41 14.41 -0.91 -5.34
CA PHE A 41 13.20 -0.12 -5.18
C PHE A 41 13.50 1.23 -4.53
N LYS A 42 12.93 2.30 -5.09
CA LYS A 42 13.09 3.67 -4.58
C LYS A 42 11.94 4.09 -3.69
N ILE A 43 10.75 3.53 -3.89
CA ILE A 43 9.54 3.88 -3.14
C ILE A 43 8.76 2.61 -2.80
N CYS A 44 8.19 2.58 -1.60
CA CYS A 44 7.23 1.59 -1.17
C CYS A 44 5.84 2.23 -1.03
N ILE A 45 4.85 1.70 -1.73
CA ILE A 45 3.44 2.10 -1.58
C ILE A 45 2.64 0.86 -1.16
N ALA A 46 2.06 0.90 0.03
CA ALA A 46 1.26 -0.20 0.55
C ALA A 46 -0.16 0.28 0.83
N LEU A 47 -1.12 -0.34 0.15
CA LEU A 47 -2.54 -0.01 0.25
C LEU A 47 -3.26 -1.04 1.11
N ASP A 48 -3.90 -0.62 2.20
CA ASP A 48 -4.54 -1.51 3.18
C ASP A 48 -3.73 -2.80 3.45
N PRO A 49 -2.43 -2.71 3.75
CA PRO A 49 -1.58 -3.90 3.80
C PRO A 49 -2.06 -4.90 4.86
N TYR A 50 -2.40 -6.11 4.45
CA TYR A 50 -2.84 -7.14 5.37
C TYR A 50 -1.63 -7.66 6.17
N TYR A 51 -1.41 -7.14 7.38
CA TYR A 51 -0.17 -7.40 8.15
C TYR A 51 -0.10 -8.78 8.83
N MET A 52 -1.20 -9.53 8.89
CA MET A 52 -1.24 -10.85 9.56
C MET A 52 -0.12 -11.82 9.15
N PRO A 53 0.34 -11.90 7.88
CA PRO A 53 1.45 -12.78 7.52
C PRO A 53 2.79 -12.44 8.21
N ARG A 54 2.94 -11.20 8.71
CA ARG A 54 4.20 -10.66 9.26
C ARG A 54 4.02 -10.00 10.62
N TYR A 55 2.89 -10.22 11.30
CA TYR A 55 2.55 -9.43 12.49
C TYR A 55 3.53 -9.65 13.64
N LYS A 56 4.10 -10.85 13.80
CA LYS A 56 5.07 -11.13 14.86
C LYS A 56 6.38 -10.38 14.63
N GLU A 57 6.82 -10.32 13.38
CA GLU A 57 7.99 -9.54 12.98
C GLU A 57 7.73 -8.04 13.14
N ILE A 58 6.52 -7.58 12.79
CA ILE A 58 6.13 -6.19 12.93
C ILE A 58 5.99 -5.78 14.39
N GLU A 59 5.43 -6.61 15.27
CA GLU A 59 5.23 -6.29 16.68
C GLU A 59 6.46 -6.55 17.55
N GLY A 60 7.35 -7.44 17.11
CA GLY A 60 8.52 -7.85 17.85
C GLY A 60 9.61 -6.78 17.99
N GLU A 61 10.73 -7.19 18.59
CA GLU A 61 11.92 -6.34 18.77
C GLU A 61 12.74 -6.19 17.48
N GLN A 62 12.56 -7.09 16.52
CA GLN A 62 13.19 -6.96 15.20
C GLN A 62 12.45 -5.88 14.41
N SER A 63 13.19 -4.87 13.94
CA SER A 63 12.61 -3.76 13.19
C SER A 63 12.15 -4.23 11.80
N TYR A 64 10.84 -4.49 11.64
CA TYR A 64 10.23 -4.70 10.33
C TYR A 64 9.93 -3.34 9.69
N CYS A 65 10.87 -2.81 8.93
CA CYS A 65 10.82 -1.47 8.32
C CYS A 65 11.42 -1.41 6.92
N VAL A 66 11.12 -0.36 6.16
CA VAL A 66 11.77 -0.02 4.88
C VAL A 66 12.64 1.22 5.02
N LYS A 67 13.70 1.33 4.21
CA LYS A 67 14.61 2.49 4.18
C LYS A 67 14.22 3.52 3.12
N GLN A 68 13.38 3.11 2.18
CA GLN A 68 12.76 3.93 1.16
C GLN A 68 11.66 4.80 1.76
N PRO A 69 11.30 5.92 1.10
CA PRO A 69 10.01 6.56 1.27
C PRO A 69 8.86 5.55 1.25
N LEU A 70 8.03 5.59 2.29
CA LEU A 70 6.88 4.74 2.49
C LEU A 70 5.59 5.57 2.45
N LEU A 71 4.67 5.21 1.55
CA LEU A 71 3.27 5.59 1.63
C LEU A 71 2.44 4.39 2.12
N LEU A 72 1.91 4.50 3.33
CA LEU A 72 0.81 3.66 3.80
C LEU A 72 -0.50 4.38 3.53
N LEU A 73 -1.34 3.80 2.68
CA LEU A 73 -2.67 4.33 2.39
C LEU A 73 -3.69 3.32 2.89
N ASN A 74 -4.49 3.72 3.87
CA ASN A 74 -5.46 2.85 4.53
C ASN A 74 -6.88 3.32 4.24
N SER A 75 -7.82 2.39 4.17
CA SER A 75 -9.25 2.65 4.19
C SER A 75 -9.72 2.73 5.64
N GLU A 76 -10.73 3.58 5.88
CA GLU A 76 -11.20 3.81 7.24
C GLU A 76 -11.75 2.54 7.92
N PHE A 77 -12.41 1.67 7.17
CA PHE A 77 -13.18 0.57 7.77
C PHE A 77 -12.44 -0.76 7.83
N PHE A 78 -11.34 -0.95 7.08
CA PHE A 78 -10.71 -2.28 6.94
C PHE A 78 -10.27 -2.91 8.27
N TYR A 79 -9.61 -2.16 9.15
CA TYR A 79 -9.18 -2.67 10.47
C TYR A 79 -10.14 -2.33 11.61
N LYS A 80 -11.19 -1.55 11.35
CA LYS A 80 -12.20 -1.21 12.38
C LYS A 80 -13.29 -2.27 12.47
N ASP A 81 -13.52 -3.00 11.39
CA ASP A 81 -14.53 -4.05 11.36
C ASP A 81 -14.05 -5.31 12.10
N LYS A 82 -14.50 -5.43 13.35
CA LYS A 82 -14.29 -6.63 14.19
C LYS A 82 -15.26 -7.78 13.86
N SER A 83 -16.04 -7.69 12.79
CA SER A 83 -16.90 -8.79 12.32
C SER A 83 -16.32 -9.52 11.11
N GLY A 84 -15.28 -8.95 10.48
CA GLY A 84 -14.60 -9.55 9.34
C GLY A 84 -13.71 -10.74 9.70
N PRO A 85 -13.19 -11.49 8.70
CA PRO A 85 -12.30 -12.63 8.91
C PRO A 85 -10.97 -12.28 9.63
N VAL A 86 -10.66 -10.98 9.74
CA VAL A 86 -9.50 -10.43 10.48
C VAL A 86 -9.74 -10.41 12.00
N ALA A 87 -11.00 -10.53 12.44
CA ALA A 87 -11.41 -10.41 13.85
C ALA A 87 -11.09 -11.64 14.73
N ILE A 88 -10.51 -12.69 14.15
CA ILE A 88 -10.34 -13.99 14.82
C ILE A 88 -8.96 -14.10 15.51
N THR A 89 -8.16 -13.04 15.55
CA THR A 89 -6.76 -13.12 16.03
C THR A 89 -6.42 -12.01 17.02
N GLU A 90 -5.44 -12.27 17.91
CA GLU A 90 -4.76 -11.29 18.79
C GLU A 90 -4.08 -10.12 18.05
N PHE A 91 -4.28 -10.06 16.74
CA PHE A 91 -3.67 -9.16 15.79
C PHE A 91 -4.41 -7.82 15.74
N ASP A 92 -3.70 -6.74 16.05
CA ASP A 92 -4.18 -5.38 15.84
C ASP A 92 -3.49 -4.79 14.60
N GLY A 93 -4.22 -4.77 13.48
CA GLY A 93 -3.71 -4.25 12.22
C GLY A 93 -3.41 -2.75 12.25
N ILE A 94 -4.11 -1.96 13.07
CA ILE A 94 -3.82 -0.53 13.23
C ILE A 94 -2.47 -0.37 13.93
N LYS A 95 -2.28 -1.09 15.04
CA LYS A 95 -1.02 -1.09 15.78
C LYS A 95 0.15 -1.57 14.92
N CYS A 96 -0.05 -2.58 14.09
CA CYS A 96 0.98 -3.06 13.15
C CYS A 96 1.35 -1.98 12.13
N GLY A 97 0.36 -1.32 11.52
CA GLY A 97 0.61 -0.23 10.58
C GLY A 97 1.35 0.94 11.21
N ASP A 98 0.96 1.35 12.41
CA ASP A 98 1.63 2.42 13.15
C ASP A 98 3.08 2.08 13.51
N LYS A 99 3.34 0.83 13.92
CA LYS A 99 4.71 0.37 14.21
C LYS A 99 5.57 0.32 12.95
N LEU A 100 5.07 -0.29 11.87
CA LEU A 100 5.77 -0.30 10.57
C LEU A 100 6.11 1.12 10.11
N PHE A 101 5.14 2.03 10.19
CA PHE A 101 5.33 3.42 9.81
C PHE A 101 6.41 4.10 10.65
N LYS A 102 6.33 4.00 11.98
CA LYS A 102 7.29 4.61 12.91
C LYS A 102 8.71 4.08 12.67
N ASP A 103 8.84 2.77 12.53
CA ASP A 103 10.14 2.13 12.34
C ASP A 103 10.73 2.51 10.96
N SER A 104 9.92 2.54 9.91
CA SER A 104 10.35 2.97 8.55
C SER A 104 10.70 4.46 8.50
N LYS A 105 9.95 5.30 9.22
CA LYS A 105 10.28 6.72 9.38
C LYS A 105 11.63 6.91 10.04
N THR A 106 11.94 6.10 11.05
CA THR A 106 13.26 6.13 11.71
C THR A 106 14.37 5.64 10.77
N ALA A 107 14.14 4.54 10.06
CA ALA A 107 15.13 3.91 9.19
C ALA A 107 15.51 4.75 7.95
N SER A 108 14.58 5.55 7.43
CA SER A 108 14.73 6.36 6.21
C SER A 108 15.19 7.81 6.46
N GLY A 109 15.31 8.24 7.71
CA GLY A 109 15.59 9.65 8.05
C GLY A 109 14.36 10.56 8.06
N GLY A 110 13.17 10.02 7.74
CA GLY A 110 11.90 10.49 8.27
C GLY A 110 11.09 11.51 7.47
N GLU A 111 11.65 12.18 6.47
CA GLU A 111 10.97 13.30 5.80
C GLU A 111 9.92 12.89 4.75
N GLN A 112 10.03 11.70 4.15
CA GLN A 112 9.19 11.29 2.98
C GLN A 112 8.23 10.13 3.25
N ASN A 113 7.89 9.86 4.52
CA ASN A 113 6.96 8.80 4.88
C ASN A 113 5.59 9.36 5.25
N HIS A 114 4.54 8.79 4.67
CA HIS A 114 3.16 9.19 4.90
C HIS A 114 2.32 7.97 5.32
N ASN A 115 1.48 8.16 6.34
CA ASN A 115 0.46 7.19 6.74
C ASN A 115 -0.89 7.91 6.70
N ILE A 116 -1.69 7.60 5.67
CA ILE A 116 -2.93 8.30 5.34
C ILE A 116 -4.09 7.32 5.50
N THR A 117 -5.20 7.79 6.06
CA THR A 117 -6.46 7.04 6.09
C THR A 117 -7.51 7.81 5.29
N ILE A 118 -8.09 7.17 4.28
CA ILE A 118 -9.18 7.73 3.48
C ILE A 118 -10.49 7.53 4.24
N LYS A 119 -11.21 8.64 4.50
CA LYS A 119 -12.48 8.62 5.23
C LYS A 119 -13.61 8.06 4.37
N GLY A 120 -14.52 7.31 5.00
CA GLY A 120 -15.69 6.75 4.36
C GLY A 120 -15.41 5.61 3.37
N THR A 121 -14.20 5.04 3.39
CA THR A 121 -13.82 3.95 2.48
C THR A 121 -13.64 2.60 3.19
N GLY A 122 -13.99 1.53 2.51
CA GLY A 122 -13.70 0.15 2.88
C GLY A 122 -12.57 -0.47 2.04
N HIS A 123 -12.24 -1.71 2.36
CA HIS A 123 -11.08 -2.40 1.78
C HIS A 123 -11.14 -2.57 0.25
N SER A 124 -12.33 -2.82 -0.28
CA SER A 124 -12.58 -3.01 -1.71
C SER A 124 -12.55 -1.71 -2.51
N ASP A 125 -12.45 -0.55 -1.87
CA ASP A 125 -12.35 0.75 -2.56
C ASP A 125 -10.98 0.97 -3.23
N MET A 126 -10.01 0.10 -2.94
CA MET A 126 -8.66 0.13 -3.50
C MET A 126 -8.45 -0.88 -4.63
N CYS A 127 -9.50 -1.59 -5.06
CA CYS A 127 -9.44 -2.53 -6.17
C CYS A 127 -10.61 -2.33 -7.15
N ASP A 128 -10.54 -2.94 -8.32
CA ASP A 128 -11.57 -2.80 -9.38
C ASP A 128 -12.93 -3.43 -9.02
N GLU A 129 -13.02 -4.13 -7.89
CA GLU A 129 -14.24 -4.75 -7.41
C GLU A 129 -15.37 -3.71 -7.26
N ARG A 130 -15.05 -2.47 -6.85
CA ARG A 130 -16.04 -1.39 -6.77
C ARG A 130 -16.58 -0.98 -8.14
N LEU A 131 -15.75 -0.92 -9.19
CA LEU A 131 -16.23 -0.65 -10.56
C LEU A 131 -17.16 -1.76 -11.05
N TYR A 132 -16.83 -3.01 -10.72
CA TYR A 132 -17.69 -4.15 -11.05
C TYR A 132 -19.06 -4.01 -10.38
N TYR A 133 -19.10 -3.80 -9.07
CA TYR A 133 -20.37 -3.66 -8.34
C TYR A 133 -21.14 -2.41 -8.74
N TYR A 134 -20.49 -1.27 -9.00
CA TYR A 134 -21.17 -0.08 -9.51
C TYR A 134 -21.96 -0.41 -10.78
N ASN A 135 -21.33 -1.11 -11.74
CA ASN A 135 -21.99 -1.50 -12.98
C ASN A 135 -23.12 -2.50 -12.76
N VAL A 136 -23.00 -3.41 -11.81
CA VAL A 136 -24.04 -4.38 -11.46
C VAL A 136 -25.21 -3.67 -10.77
N PHE A 137 -24.97 -2.91 -9.70
CA PHE A 137 -26.01 -2.22 -8.93
C PHE A 137 -26.77 -1.18 -9.77
N LYS A 138 -26.08 -0.48 -10.67
CA LYS A 138 -26.70 0.44 -11.63
C LYS A 138 -27.71 -0.27 -12.54
N LYS A 139 -27.42 -1.50 -12.98
CA LYS A 139 -28.37 -2.31 -13.77
C LYS A 139 -29.63 -2.70 -12.98
N PHE A 140 -29.54 -2.75 -11.66
CA PHE A 140 -30.67 -3.04 -10.77
C PHE A 140 -31.36 -1.78 -10.22
N GLY A 141 -31.03 -0.59 -10.73
CA GLY A 141 -31.66 0.67 -10.33
C GLY A 141 -31.17 1.24 -9.00
N HIS A 142 -30.03 0.77 -8.48
CA HIS A 142 -29.41 1.32 -7.28
C HIS A 142 -28.34 2.36 -7.65
N CYS A 143 -28.36 3.51 -6.97
CA CYS A 143 -27.32 4.54 -7.10
C CYS A 143 -26.14 4.23 -6.16
N VAL A 144 -24.92 4.19 -6.70
CA VAL A 144 -23.68 4.06 -5.94
C VAL A 144 -22.85 5.33 -6.17
N GLY A 145 -22.27 5.92 -5.12
CA GLY A 145 -21.53 7.19 -5.21
C GLY A 145 -20.21 7.09 -5.98
N GLU A 146 -19.94 8.08 -6.84
CA GLU A 146 -18.87 8.08 -7.87
C GLU A 146 -17.46 8.50 -7.38
N ASN A 147 -17.33 9.08 -6.18
CA ASN A 147 -16.18 9.96 -5.84
C ASN A 147 -14.91 9.30 -5.26
N THR A 148 -14.79 7.97 -5.18
CA THR A 148 -13.67 7.34 -4.43
C THR A 148 -12.42 7.07 -5.26
N TYR A 149 -12.55 6.79 -6.56
CA TYR A 149 -11.41 6.50 -7.42
C TYR A 149 -10.51 7.72 -7.65
N GLU A 150 -11.10 8.90 -7.78
CA GLU A 150 -10.34 10.14 -8.00
C GLU A 150 -9.46 10.49 -6.80
N VAL A 151 -9.95 10.24 -5.58
CA VAL A 151 -9.20 10.47 -4.34
C VAL A 151 -7.99 9.53 -4.25
N PHE A 152 -8.16 8.26 -4.65
CA PHE A 152 -7.08 7.28 -4.64
C PHE A 152 -5.96 7.64 -5.63
N ILE A 153 -6.31 7.88 -6.89
CA ILE A 153 -5.34 8.23 -7.93
C ILE A 153 -4.66 9.55 -7.58
N GLY A 154 -5.42 10.54 -7.09
CA GLY A 154 -4.87 11.82 -6.66
C GLY A 154 -3.85 11.69 -5.53
N ALA A 155 -4.12 10.86 -4.52
CA ALA A 155 -3.19 10.63 -3.41
C ALA A 155 -1.88 9.97 -3.85
N VAL A 156 -1.95 8.96 -4.73
CA VAL A 156 -0.76 8.29 -5.26
C VAL A 156 0.07 9.24 -6.12
N LEU A 157 -0.56 9.98 -7.03
CA LEU A 157 0.13 10.92 -7.92
C LEU A 157 0.78 12.08 -7.15
N ALA A 158 0.08 12.64 -6.16
CA ALA A 158 0.64 13.69 -5.31
C ALA A 158 1.91 13.21 -4.58
N TYR A 159 1.86 12.00 -4.01
CA TYR A 159 3.00 11.42 -3.32
C TYR A 159 4.19 11.12 -4.25
N MET A 160 3.93 10.62 -5.46
CA MET A 160 4.99 10.40 -6.46
C MET A 160 5.64 11.73 -6.89
N GLY A 161 4.86 12.80 -7.00
CA GLY A 161 5.39 14.15 -7.28
C GLY A 161 6.30 14.68 -6.17
N GLU A 162 5.91 14.51 -4.90
CA GLU A 162 6.70 14.99 -3.74
C GLU A 162 8.02 14.23 -3.55
N THR A 163 8.08 12.96 -3.95
CA THR A 163 9.27 12.11 -3.82
C THR A 163 10.24 12.24 -5.00
N GLY A 164 9.95 13.11 -5.98
CA GLY A 164 10.78 13.29 -7.17
C GLY A 164 10.84 12.05 -8.07
N SER A 165 9.81 11.19 -7.99
CA SER A 165 9.72 9.95 -8.77
C SER A 165 8.90 10.09 -10.05
N LEU A 166 8.43 11.30 -10.34
CA LEU A 166 7.93 11.69 -11.66
C LEU A 166 8.91 12.71 -12.26
N PRO A 167 9.33 12.54 -13.54
CA PRO A 167 10.10 13.56 -14.26
C PRO A 167 9.31 14.85 -14.50
#